data_AF-A0A3B6QBE4-F1
#
_entry.id   AF-A0A3B6QBE4-F1
#
_cell.length_a   1.000
_cell.length_b   1.000
_cell.length_c   1.000
_cell.angle_alpha   90.00
_cell.angle_beta   90.00
_cell.angle_gamma   90.00
#
_symmetry.space_group_name_H-M   'P 1'
#
loop_
_entity.id
_entity.type
_entity.pdbx_description
1 polymer ?
#
loop_
_entity_poly.entity_id
_entity_poly.type
_entity_poly.pdbx_seq_one_letter_code
_entity_poly.pdbx_strand_id
1 'polypeptide(L)'
;MDSDDVWNKYVQANPKAACYKNKEVKNWEAILTIYSKDHATGDGAMTGAESAAQPIELDEVVVEASPELPPKRQRTGDAILCMLGEMKGSFQDAMKSLEPLELPKVTPLEILAALEKIPDLARSDMLRAYGKLILSERLFQALMELPMEFRKEWLLMLNEKNNV
;
A
#
# COMPACT_ATOMS: atom_id res chain seq x y z
N MET A 1 -29.79 -19.20 9.66
CA MET A 1 -30.05 -17.76 9.43
C MET A 1 -29.87 -17.56 7.96
N ASP A 2 -30.89 -17.05 7.28
CA ASP A 2 -30.83 -16.93 5.84
C ASP A 2 -29.98 -15.71 5.46
N SER A 3 -29.18 -15.86 4.41
CA SER A 3 -28.22 -14.83 3.99
C SER A 3 -28.90 -13.48 3.73
N ASP A 4 -30.12 -13.54 3.19
CA ASP A 4 -30.97 -12.37 2.94
C ASP A 4 -31.41 -11.64 4.21
N ASP A 5 -31.72 -12.34 5.31
CA ASP A 5 -32.11 -11.71 6.58
C ASP A 5 -30.95 -10.94 7.20
N VAL A 6 -29.75 -11.54 7.16
CA VAL A 6 -28.51 -10.90 7.63
C VAL A 6 -28.20 -9.66 6.80
N TRP A 7 -28.31 -9.76 5.46
CA TRP A 7 -28.13 -8.63 4.55
C TRP A 7 -29.15 -7.51 4.79
N ASN A 8 -30.44 -7.85 4.88
CA ASN A 8 -31.52 -6.87 5.06
C ASN A 8 -31.36 -6.10 6.38
N LYS A 9 -31.01 -6.80 7.47
CA LYS A 9 -30.71 -6.18 8.77
C LYS A 9 -29.46 -5.29 8.70
N TYR A 10 -28.44 -5.67 7.95
CA TYR A 10 -27.24 -4.84 7.74
C TYR A 10 -27.55 -3.56 6.95
N VAL A 11 -28.38 -3.65 5.89
CA VAL A 11 -28.81 -2.49 5.10
C VAL A 11 -29.72 -1.55 5.88
N GLN A 12 -30.56 -2.04 6.79
CA GLN A 12 -31.34 -1.19 7.70
C GLN A 12 -30.44 -0.32 8.59
N ALA A 13 -29.33 -0.88 9.09
CA ALA A 13 -28.33 -0.11 9.84
C ALA A 13 -27.43 0.76 8.94
N ASN A 14 -27.22 0.36 7.67
CA ASN A 14 -26.32 1.02 6.73
C ASN A 14 -27.00 1.24 5.35
N PRO A 15 -27.89 2.24 5.19
CA PRO A 15 -28.66 2.41 3.95
C PRO A 15 -27.80 2.54 2.67
N LYS A 16 -26.59 3.12 2.79
CA LYS A 16 -25.64 3.24 1.68
C LYS A 16 -25.14 1.88 1.16
N ALA A 17 -25.19 0.83 1.99
CA ALA A 17 -24.75 -0.52 1.63
C ALA A 17 -25.71 -1.22 0.64
N ALA A 18 -26.97 -0.75 0.51
CA ALA A 18 -27.97 -1.35 -0.36
C ALA A 18 -27.50 -1.55 -1.80
N CYS A 19 -26.68 -0.62 -2.32
CA CYS A 19 -26.18 -0.67 -3.70
C CYS A 19 -25.12 -1.76 -3.97
N TYR A 20 -24.69 -2.54 -2.97
CA TYR A 20 -23.66 -3.58 -3.14
C TYR A 20 -24.19 -5.02 -3.23
N LYS A 21 -25.48 -5.28 -2.95
CA LYS A 21 -26.03 -6.66 -2.86
C LYS A 21 -25.70 -7.55 -4.07
N ASN A 22 -25.74 -6.95 -5.27
CA ASN A 22 -25.54 -7.62 -6.55
C ASN A 22 -24.30 -7.07 -7.31
N LYS A 23 -23.36 -6.41 -6.62
CA LYS A 23 -22.13 -5.91 -7.25
C LYS A 23 -21.06 -7.00 -7.27
N GLU A 24 -20.53 -7.25 -8.46
CA GLU A 24 -19.39 -8.14 -8.64
C GLU A 24 -18.13 -7.56 -7.98
N VAL A 25 -17.54 -8.29 -7.03
CA VAL A 25 -16.27 -7.94 -6.42
C VAL A 25 -15.14 -8.50 -7.27
N LYS A 26 -14.58 -7.66 -8.14
CA LYS A 26 -13.36 -8.00 -8.88
C LYS A 26 -12.23 -8.35 -7.90
N ASN A 27 -11.38 -9.29 -8.30
CA ASN A 27 -10.24 -9.77 -7.50
C ASN A 27 -10.63 -10.49 -6.19
N TRP A 28 -11.84 -11.04 -6.10
CA TRP A 28 -12.33 -11.81 -4.94
C TRP A 28 -11.36 -12.90 -4.49
N GLU A 29 -10.81 -13.69 -5.41
CA GLU A 29 -9.87 -14.78 -5.09
C GLU A 29 -8.58 -14.28 -4.42
N ALA A 30 -8.05 -13.11 -4.79
CA ALA A 30 -6.87 -12.54 -4.13
C ALA A 30 -7.22 -11.91 -2.77
N ILE A 31 -8.43 -11.34 -2.64
CA ILE A 31 -8.93 -10.86 -1.34
C ILE A 31 -9.08 -12.05 -0.38
N LEU A 32 -9.64 -13.18 -0.85
CA LEU A 32 -9.61 -14.44 -0.11
C LEU A 32 -8.18 -14.89 0.16
N THR A 33 -7.26 -14.86 -0.80
CA THR A 33 -5.88 -15.31 -0.58
C THR A 33 -5.18 -14.51 0.54
N ILE A 34 -5.48 -13.21 0.69
CA ILE A 34 -4.88 -12.33 1.72
C ILE A 34 -5.61 -12.39 3.06
N TYR A 35 -6.95 -12.47 3.06
CA TYR A 35 -7.79 -12.34 4.26
C TYR A 35 -8.52 -13.62 4.68
N SER A 36 -8.31 -14.74 3.98
CA SER A 36 -8.70 -16.05 4.49
C SER A 36 -8.02 -16.31 5.82
N LYS A 37 -8.70 -17.06 6.67
CA LYS A 37 -8.12 -17.51 7.93
C LYS A 37 -6.89 -18.38 7.62
N ASP A 38 -5.75 -18.02 8.19
CA ASP A 38 -4.55 -18.83 8.05
C ASP A 38 -4.81 -20.25 8.57
N HIS A 39 -4.39 -21.24 7.78
CA HIS A 39 -4.52 -22.66 8.04
C HIS A 39 -3.17 -23.29 8.44
N ALA A 40 -2.12 -22.48 8.66
CA ALA A 40 -0.89 -22.93 9.27
C ALA A 40 -1.16 -23.45 10.71
N THR A 41 -1.17 -24.76 10.89
CA THR A 41 -1.41 -25.44 12.18
C THR A 41 -0.13 -25.94 12.85
N GLY A 42 1.05 -25.48 12.41
CA GLY A 42 2.34 -25.91 12.94
C GLY A 42 2.85 -25.03 14.08
N ASP A 43 3.71 -25.59 14.94
CA ASP A 43 4.45 -24.83 15.95
C ASP A 43 5.29 -23.74 15.26
N GLY A 44 4.92 -22.47 15.48
CA GLY A 44 5.50 -21.30 14.81
C GLY A 44 4.55 -20.55 13.87
N ALA A 45 3.32 -21.03 13.66
CA ALA A 45 2.28 -20.27 12.98
C ALA A 45 1.83 -19.08 13.85
N MET A 46 2.22 -17.86 13.47
CA MET A 46 1.73 -16.63 14.10
C MET A 46 0.51 -16.10 13.35
N THR A 47 -0.60 -15.94 14.06
CA THR A 47 -1.74 -15.19 13.57
C THR A 47 -1.47 -13.68 13.66
N GLY A 48 -2.12 -12.88 12.81
CA GLY A 48 -1.93 -11.42 12.78
C GLY A 48 -2.32 -10.65 14.05
N ALA A 49 -2.81 -11.33 15.10
CA ALA A 49 -3.01 -10.77 16.43
C ALA A 49 -1.75 -10.81 17.31
N GLU A 50 -0.77 -11.65 16.99
CA GLU A 50 0.38 -11.95 17.85
C GLU A 50 1.61 -11.07 17.55
N SER A 51 1.62 -10.37 16.42
CA SER A 51 2.73 -9.50 15.98
C SER A 51 2.95 -8.22 16.81
N ALA A 52 2.23 -8.05 17.93
CA ALA A 52 2.23 -6.82 18.72
C ALA A 52 3.16 -6.85 19.97
N ALA A 53 3.72 -8.01 20.33
CA ALA A 53 4.68 -8.11 21.42
C ALA A 53 5.59 -9.35 21.28
N GLN A 54 6.90 -9.13 21.13
CA GLN A 54 7.95 -9.51 22.09
C GLN A 54 9.28 -8.83 21.69
N PRO A 55 10.04 -8.22 22.63
CA PRO A 55 11.41 -7.78 22.36
C PRO A 55 12.34 -8.99 22.15
N ILE A 56 13.25 -8.89 21.19
CA ILE A 56 14.28 -9.89 20.95
C ILE A 56 15.42 -9.64 21.95
N GLU A 57 15.51 -10.44 23.01
CA GLU A 57 16.79 -10.69 23.67
C GLU A 57 17.46 -11.92 23.03
N LEU A 58 18.73 -11.75 22.67
CA LEU A 58 19.57 -12.74 22.05
C LEU A 58 20.59 -13.19 23.10
N ASP A 59 20.61 -14.47 23.45
CA ASP A 59 21.72 -15.04 24.22
C ASP A 59 22.05 -16.49 23.80
N GLU A 60 23.27 -16.90 24.07
CA GLU A 60 24.03 -17.90 23.32
C GLU A 60 24.11 -19.30 23.97
N VAL A 61 24.15 -20.32 23.09
CA VAL A 61 24.98 -21.55 23.18
C VAL A 61 24.77 -22.54 24.35
N VAL A 62 24.65 -23.85 24.00
CA VAL A 62 25.51 -24.95 24.51
C VAL A 62 25.22 -26.25 23.71
N VAL A 63 26.27 -27.05 23.46
CA VAL A 63 26.28 -28.31 22.70
C VAL A 63 26.72 -29.48 23.60
N GLU A 64 26.12 -30.68 23.44
CA GLU A 64 26.62 -32.06 23.64
C GLU A 64 25.43 -33.06 23.35
N ALA A 65 25.57 -34.37 23.07
CA ALA A 65 26.42 -35.07 22.08
C ALA A 65 25.96 -36.54 21.85
N SER A 66 26.26 -37.07 20.65
CA SER A 66 26.44 -38.52 20.33
C SER A 66 25.20 -39.48 20.30
N PRO A 67 25.18 -40.60 19.53
CA PRO A 67 25.99 -40.99 18.35
C PRO A 67 25.21 -41.43 17.07
N GLU A 68 25.74 -41.01 15.91
CA GLU A 68 26.04 -41.80 14.68
C GLU A 68 25.01 -42.69 13.91
N LEU A 69 24.70 -42.31 12.65
CA LEU A 69 24.30 -43.20 11.54
C LEU A 69 24.85 -42.67 10.18
N PRO A 70 25.06 -43.53 9.14
CA PRO A 70 26.03 -43.27 8.07
C PRO A 70 25.54 -42.39 6.91
N PRO A 71 26.44 -41.64 6.23
CA PRO A 71 26.08 -40.67 5.19
C PRO A 71 25.70 -41.34 3.85
N LYS A 72 24.53 -40.99 3.31
CA LYS A 72 24.11 -41.37 1.95
C LYS A 72 23.73 -40.16 1.09
N ARG A 73 24.58 -39.91 0.08
CA ARG A 73 24.28 -39.12 -1.13
C ARG A 73 24.07 -37.60 -0.94
N GLN A 74 25.00 -36.92 -0.26
CA GLN A 74 25.19 -35.47 -0.43
C GLN A 74 25.77 -35.17 -1.82
N ARG A 75 24.93 -34.73 -2.76
CA ARG A 75 25.31 -33.87 -3.92
C ARG A 75 24.12 -33.14 -4.53
N THR A 76 22.90 -33.69 -4.38
CA THR A 76 21.66 -33.01 -4.79
C THR A 76 21.33 -31.82 -3.87
N GLY A 77 21.69 -31.89 -2.59
CA GLY A 77 21.46 -30.82 -1.62
C GLY A 77 22.13 -29.51 -2.03
N ASP A 78 23.39 -29.58 -2.44
CA ASP A 78 24.17 -28.40 -2.86
C ASP A 78 23.55 -27.72 -4.09
N ALA A 79 23.07 -28.50 -5.07
CA ALA A 79 22.38 -27.97 -6.24
C ALA A 79 21.06 -27.27 -5.87
N ILE A 80 20.29 -27.84 -4.94
CA ILE A 80 19.05 -27.24 -4.44
C ILE A 80 19.36 -25.94 -3.66
N LEU A 81 20.42 -25.93 -2.86
CA LEU A 81 20.84 -24.75 -2.09
C LEU A 81 21.33 -23.62 -3.01
N CYS A 82 22.07 -23.94 -4.07
CA CYS A 82 22.45 -22.96 -5.11
C CYS A 82 21.22 -22.38 -5.80
N MET A 83 20.29 -23.20 -6.30
CA MET A 83 19.06 -22.72 -6.95
C MET A 83 18.20 -21.84 -6.03
N LEU A 84 18.12 -22.17 -4.74
CA LEU A 84 17.42 -21.33 -3.74
C LEU A 84 18.16 -20.01 -3.49
N GLY A 85 19.50 -20.03 -3.46
CA GLY A 85 20.34 -18.83 -3.39
C GLY A 85 20.19 -17.92 -4.61
N GLU A 86 20.14 -18.49 -5.81
CA GLU A 86 19.88 -17.78 -7.07
C GLU A 86 18.48 -17.17 -7.10
N MET A 87 17.45 -17.90 -6.66
CA MET A 87 16.08 -17.37 -6.56
C MET A 87 15.98 -16.23 -5.52
N LYS A 88 16.61 -16.38 -4.35
CA LYS A 88 16.68 -15.33 -3.33
C LYS A 88 17.43 -14.11 -3.83
N GLY A 89 18.56 -14.31 -4.54
CA GLY A 89 19.34 -13.25 -5.16
C GLY A 89 18.52 -12.50 -6.21
N SER A 90 17.91 -13.23 -7.14
CA SER A 90 17.03 -12.68 -8.18
C SER A 90 15.86 -11.88 -7.60
N PHE A 91 15.19 -12.39 -6.56
CA PHE A 91 14.12 -11.67 -5.88
C PHE A 91 14.63 -10.41 -5.16
N GLN A 92 15.78 -10.48 -4.50
CA GLN A 92 16.38 -9.34 -3.81
C GLN A 92 16.90 -8.27 -4.79
N ASP A 93 17.41 -8.67 -5.95
CA ASP A 93 17.85 -7.77 -7.02
C ASP A 93 16.64 -7.15 -7.74
N ALA A 94 15.57 -7.91 -7.94
CA ALA A 94 14.28 -7.39 -8.40
C ALA A 94 13.67 -6.40 -7.39
N MET A 95 13.79 -6.64 -6.07
CA MET A 95 13.36 -5.68 -5.04
C MET A 95 14.22 -4.41 -5.00
N LYS A 96 15.54 -4.50 -5.26
CA LYS A 96 16.40 -3.31 -5.43
C LYS A 96 16.11 -2.56 -6.73
N SER A 97 15.77 -3.28 -7.80
CA SER A 97 15.24 -2.70 -9.04
C SER A 97 13.87 -2.04 -8.84
N LEU A 98 13.12 -2.52 -7.83
CA LEU A 98 11.91 -1.88 -7.31
C LEU A 98 12.18 -0.78 -6.27
N GLU A 99 13.43 -0.34 -6.07
CA GLU A 99 13.71 0.93 -5.41
C GLU A 99 12.81 1.97 -6.08
N PRO A 100 11.83 2.55 -5.36
CA PRO A 100 10.89 3.46 -5.99
C PRO A 100 11.71 4.57 -6.60
N LEU A 101 11.65 4.74 -7.93
CA LEU A 101 12.23 5.91 -8.56
C LEU A 101 11.75 7.10 -7.73
N GLU A 102 12.69 7.80 -7.10
CA GLU A 102 12.42 9.04 -6.37
C GLU A 102 11.99 10.06 -7.42
N LEU A 103 10.73 9.94 -7.86
CA LEU A 103 10.05 10.88 -8.72
C LEU A 103 10.29 12.23 -8.07
N PRO A 104 10.82 13.22 -8.81
CA PRO A 104 11.19 14.50 -8.24
C PRO A 104 10.08 14.98 -7.32
N LYS A 105 10.42 15.18 -6.03
CA LYS A 105 9.47 15.52 -4.96
C LYS A 105 9.04 16.98 -5.09
N VAL A 106 8.53 17.34 -6.27
CA VAL A 106 8.11 18.69 -6.65
C VAL A 106 7.04 19.13 -5.68
N THR A 107 7.36 20.14 -4.88
CA THR A 107 6.49 20.74 -3.88
C THR A 107 5.36 21.54 -4.54
N PRO A 108 4.20 21.72 -3.89
CA PRO A 108 3.17 22.63 -4.40
C PRO A 108 3.72 24.05 -4.63
N LEU A 109 4.59 24.55 -3.76
CA LEU A 109 5.27 25.85 -3.94
C LEU A 109 6.09 25.92 -5.24
N GLU A 110 6.85 24.88 -5.60
CA GLU A 110 7.59 24.83 -6.86
C GLU A 110 6.67 24.80 -8.09
N ILE A 111 5.51 24.12 -8.00
CA ILE A 111 4.49 24.15 -9.06
C ILE A 111 3.98 25.58 -9.26
N LEU A 112 3.66 26.30 -8.18
CA LEU A 112 3.20 27.70 -8.27
C LEU A 112 4.28 28.59 -8.90
N ALA A 113 5.51 28.52 -8.40
CA ALA A 113 6.63 29.32 -8.90
C ALA A 113 7.05 28.98 -10.34
N ALA A 114 6.71 27.79 -10.86
CA ALA A 114 6.86 27.45 -12.26
C ALA A 114 5.76 28.06 -13.13
N LEU A 115 4.51 28.08 -12.64
CA LEU A 115 3.36 28.66 -13.34
C LEU A 115 3.41 30.20 -13.40
N GLU A 116 3.87 30.87 -12.34
CA GLU A 116 4.06 32.33 -12.29
C GLU A 116 5.10 32.85 -13.28
N LYS A 117 6.01 31.99 -13.77
CA LYS A 117 7.01 32.34 -14.78
C LYS A 117 6.47 32.32 -16.22
N ILE A 118 5.24 31.86 -16.43
CA ILE A 118 4.63 31.78 -17.77
C ILE A 118 4.03 33.15 -18.11
N PRO A 119 4.55 33.89 -19.12
CA PRO A 119 4.00 35.17 -19.50
C PRO A 119 2.57 35.03 -20.05
N ASP A 120 1.77 36.08 -19.88
CA ASP A 120 0.38 36.18 -20.34
C ASP A 120 -0.58 35.08 -19.84
N LEU A 121 -0.18 34.26 -18.86
CA LEU A 121 -1.04 33.25 -18.25
C LEU A 121 -2.06 33.91 -17.31
N ALA A 122 -3.34 33.82 -17.65
CA ALA A 122 -4.42 34.33 -16.82
C ALA A 122 -4.45 33.64 -15.44
N ARG A 123 -4.66 34.42 -14.38
CA ARG A 123 -4.71 33.96 -12.97
C ARG A 123 -5.65 32.77 -12.74
N SER A 124 -6.82 32.76 -13.39
CA SER A 124 -7.79 31.66 -13.31
C SER A 124 -7.26 30.37 -13.95
N ASP A 125 -6.51 30.48 -15.05
CA ASP A 125 -5.90 29.34 -15.76
C ASP A 125 -4.67 28.83 -15.00
N MET A 126 -3.87 29.73 -14.42
CA MET A 126 -2.78 29.41 -13.48
C MET A 126 -3.29 28.57 -12.31
N LEU A 127 -4.34 29.01 -11.60
CA LEU A 127 -4.92 28.26 -10.48
C LEU A 127 -5.59 26.94 -10.92
N ARG A 128 -6.13 26.89 -12.15
CA ARG A 128 -6.68 25.66 -12.73
C ARG A 128 -5.58 24.65 -13.10
N ALA A 129 -4.42 25.12 -13.56
CA ALA A 129 -3.24 24.30 -13.84
C ALA A 129 -2.59 23.80 -12.54
N TYR A 130 -2.43 24.69 -11.55
CA TYR A 130 -1.95 24.38 -10.20
C TYR A 130 -2.68 23.17 -9.61
N GLY A 131 -4.02 23.25 -9.54
CA GLY A 131 -4.85 22.15 -9.02
C GLY A 131 -4.88 20.88 -9.88
N LYS A 132 -4.38 20.89 -11.13
CA LYS A 132 -4.21 19.69 -11.98
C LYS A 132 -2.85 19.01 -11.79
N LEU A 133 -1.83 19.77 -11.38
CA LEU A 133 -0.46 19.27 -11.20
C LEU A 133 -0.20 18.74 -9.78
N ILE A 134 -1.08 19.03 -8.84
CA ILE A 134 -1.02 18.55 -7.46
C ILE A 134 -1.68 17.17 -7.34
N LEU A 135 -1.00 16.25 -6.64
CA LEU A 135 -1.55 14.96 -6.23
C LEU A 135 -2.64 15.14 -5.15
N SER A 136 -3.67 14.30 -5.15
CA SER A 136 -4.81 14.39 -4.22
C SER A 136 -4.41 14.45 -2.75
N GLU A 137 -3.44 13.64 -2.33
CA GLU A 137 -2.90 13.61 -0.97
C GLU A 137 -2.22 14.93 -0.55
N ARG A 138 -1.74 15.72 -1.51
CA ARG A 138 -1.03 17.00 -1.30
C ARG A 138 -1.93 18.22 -1.47
N LEU A 139 -3.23 18.06 -1.70
CA LEU A 139 -4.18 19.18 -1.85
C LEU A 139 -4.26 20.07 -0.60
N PHE A 140 -4.18 19.49 0.60
CA PHE A 140 -4.18 20.28 1.84
C PHE A 140 -2.88 21.07 2.02
N GLN A 141 -1.72 20.45 1.75
CA GLN A 141 -0.43 21.13 1.76
C GLN A 141 -0.41 22.28 0.75
N ALA A 142 -0.90 22.05 -0.47
CA ALA A 142 -1.04 23.06 -1.49
C ALA A 142 -1.92 24.24 -1.04
N LEU A 143 -3.06 23.98 -0.39
CA LEU A 143 -3.90 25.05 0.17
C LEU A 143 -3.16 25.89 1.22
N MET A 144 -2.25 25.28 1.97
CA MET A 144 -1.46 25.95 3.02
C MET A 144 -0.25 26.72 2.48
N GLU A 145 0.36 26.27 1.38
CA GLU A 145 1.47 26.94 0.69
C GLU A 145 1.02 28.04 -0.27
N LEU A 146 -0.20 27.94 -0.81
CA LEU A 146 -0.78 28.94 -1.71
C LEU A 146 -1.00 30.29 -0.99
N PRO A 147 -0.61 31.44 -1.59
CA PRO A 147 -0.89 32.76 -1.02
C PRO A 147 -2.38 33.01 -0.75
N MET A 148 -2.68 33.74 0.31
CA MET A 148 -4.03 33.89 0.88
C MET A 148 -5.04 34.45 -0.13
N GLU A 149 -4.55 35.33 -0.99
CA GLU A 149 -5.25 36.05 -2.05
C GLU A 149 -5.85 35.10 -3.09
N PHE A 150 -5.27 33.92 -3.27
CA PHE A 150 -5.71 32.90 -4.23
C PHE A 150 -6.60 31.81 -3.61
N ARG A 151 -6.49 31.55 -2.30
CA ARG A 151 -7.14 30.39 -1.65
C ARG A 151 -8.66 30.35 -1.85
N LYS A 152 -9.34 31.48 -1.68
CA LYS A 152 -10.80 31.57 -1.87
C LYS A 152 -11.21 31.25 -3.31
N GLU A 153 -10.50 31.81 -4.28
CA GLU A 153 -10.78 31.62 -5.71
C GLU A 153 -10.54 30.16 -6.13
N TRP A 154 -9.43 29.58 -5.68
CA TRP A 154 -9.09 28.19 -5.95
C TRP A 154 -10.08 27.19 -5.32
N LEU A 155 -10.53 27.44 -4.08
CA LEU A 155 -11.55 26.62 -3.42
C LEU A 155 -12.90 26.66 -4.15
N LEU A 156 -13.32 27.81 -4.67
CA LEU A 156 -14.53 27.92 -5.50
C LEU A 156 -14.41 27.07 -6.78
N MET A 157 -13.29 27.18 -7.49
CA MET A 157 -13.02 26.37 -8.70
C MET A 157 -12.91 24.85 -8.43
N LEU A 158 -12.57 24.43 -7.21
CA LEU A 158 -12.62 23.01 -6.81
C LEU A 158 -14.05 22.56 -6.52
N ASN A 159 -14.83 23.37 -5.81
CA ASN A 159 -16.22 23.06 -5.46
C ASN A 159 -17.13 23.00 -6.71
N GLU A 160 -16.94 23.90 -7.67
CA GLU A 160 -17.68 23.91 -8.94
C GLU A 160 -17.50 22.62 -9.76
N LYS A 161 -16.31 22.00 -9.72
CA LYS A 161 -16.01 20.73 -10.41
C LYS A 161 -16.65 19.51 -9.76
N ASN A 162 -16.94 19.56 -8.47
CA ASN A 162 -17.47 18.43 -7.69
C ASN A 162 -19.01 18.36 -7.71
N ASN A 163 -19.67 19.20 -8.52
CA ASN A 163 -21.11 19.41 -8.50
C ASN A 163 -21.81 18.92 -9.80
N VAL A 164 -21.23 17.90 -10.44
CA VAL A 164 -21.68 17.25 -11.69
C VAL A 164 -21.78 15.74 -11.47
#